data_AF-A0A970GC63-F1
#
_entry.id   AF-A0A970GC63-F1
#
_cell.length_a   1.000
_cell.length_b   1.000
_cell.length_c   1.000
_cell.angle_alpha   90.00
_cell.angle_beta   90.00
_cell.angle_gamma   90.00
#
_symmetry.space_group_name_H-M   'P 1'
#
loop_
_entity.id
_entity.type
_entity.pdbx_description
1 polymer ?
#
loop_
_entity_poly.entity_id
_entity_poly.type
_entity_poly.pdbx_seq_one_letter_code
_entity_poly.pdbx_strand_id
1 'polypeptide(L)'
;TDHHNPKDELPPAFAIINPKLPGTKYPYEHLAGVGVAYKLLMAIYNNLGIDSAENKLKYMDLVAVGTIADIVPLTSENRIFASIGLQHLIEKKNLGLNALVQISGLNQKNLDTTDIVFGIAPRINAAGRMGSASVSVELLISTDEAKSMELAEIIEHQNSLRQQEDQKTFQEACDIIEKKYKDLQQTSCMVVSSDDWHPGVIGIVASKLVEKYYRPVIMISFKDGFGSGSGRSVADFDLFEALKQTEHNLHSFGGHKYAVGLTIYQEYLDRFENELTRFVSENLRLEQIQPPLQIDAEIELYDINNTLLDALEHFAPFGPDNTRPVFMTRNVTIAGYPYNVGRNHLKLKVVKDGIYFDLIGYNLGDYLPLLKKNGKLNIAYTLEYNRFGNNLTIQGKLKDLQILKD
;
A
#
# COMPACT_ATOMS: atom_id res chain seq x y z
N THR A 1 -9.43 -6.49 -21.75
CA THR A 1 -10.02 -6.75 -20.42
C THR A 1 -9.50 -5.70 -19.48
N ASP A 2 -10.31 -5.18 -18.56
CA ASP A 2 -9.88 -4.16 -17.60
C ASP A 2 -10.79 -4.19 -16.36
N HIS A 3 -10.39 -3.50 -15.29
CA HIS A 3 -11.13 -3.36 -14.03
C HIS A 3 -11.21 -1.91 -13.51
N HIS A 4 -10.55 -0.97 -14.20
CA HIS A 4 -10.69 0.45 -13.89
C HIS A 4 -12.13 0.93 -14.08
N ASN A 5 -12.46 2.07 -13.49
CA ASN A 5 -13.76 2.70 -13.71
C ASN A 5 -13.89 3.04 -15.20
N PRO A 6 -14.93 2.55 -15.90
CA PRO A 6 -15.14 2.87 -17.30
C PRO A 6 -15.30 4.39 -17.49
N LYS A 7 -14.73 4.91 -18.57
CA LYS A 7 -15.00 6.28 -19.02
C LYS A 7 -16.39 6.34 -19.66
N ASP A 8 -16.96 7.55 -19.77
CA ASP A 8 -18.22 7.78 -20.47
C ASP A 8 -18.16 7.31 -21.92
N GLU A 9 -17.04 7.60 -22.59
CA GLU A 9 -16.72 7.08 -23.92
C GLU A 9 -15.84 5.83 -23.82
N LEU A 10 -16.38 4.71 -24.29
CA LEU A 10 -15.67 3.43 -24.32
C LEU A 10 -14.77 3.32 -25.57
N PRO A 11 -13.60 2.65 -25.47
CA PRO A 11 -12.70 2.48 -26.60
C PRO A 11 -13.32 1.65 -27.73
N PRO A 12 -12.95 1.89 -29.00
CA PRO A 12 -13.43 1.10 -30.12
C PRO A 12 -12.80 -0.30 -30.09
N ALA A 13 -13.52 -1.27 -29.53
CA ALA A 13 -13.05 -2.65 -29.38
C ALA A 13 -14.14 -3.65 -29.81
N PHE A 14 -13.72 -4.84 -30.25
CA PHE A 14 -14.64 -5.94 -30.55
C PHE A 14 -15.47 -6.35 -29.32
N ALA A 15 -14.84 -6.40 -28.15
CA ALA A 15 -15.49 -6.67 -26.88
C ALA A 15 -14.72 -5.99 -25.74
N ILE A 16 -15.47 -5.49 -24.75
CA ILE A 16 -14.92 -4.93 -23.51
C ILE A 16 -15.40 -5.80 -22.36
N ILE A 17 -14.45 -6.37 -21.62
CA ILE A 17 -14.72 -7.18 -20.43
C ILE A 17 -14.21 -6.37 -19.25
N ASN A 18 -15.16 -5.84 -18.49
CA ASN A 18 -14.90 -5.10 -17.26
C ASN A 18 -16.12 -5.26 -16.33
N PRO A 19 -15.91 -5.69 -15.06
CA PRO A 19 -17.00 -5.99 -14.13
C PRO A 19 -17.76 -4.74 -13.64
N LYS A 20 -17.31 -3.53 -13.99
CA LYS A 20 -17.92 -2.24 -13.65
C LYS A 20 -18.67 -1.58 -14.81
N LEU A 21 -18.81 -2.27 -15.95
CA LEU A 21 -19.56 -1.72 -17.09
C LEU A 21 -21.02 -1.45 -16.71
N PRO A 22 -21.58 -0.29 -17.08
CA PRO A 22 -23.00 -0.01 -16.85
C PRO A 22 -23.90 -1.12 -17.41
N GLY A 23 -24.85 -1.59 -16.61
CA GLY A 23 -25.80 -2.63 -17.00
C GLY A 23 -25.27 -4.08 -16.93
N THR A 24 -24.03 -4.29 -16.48
CA THR A 24 -23.53 -5.65 -16.22
C THR A 24 -24.31 -6.33 -15.09
N LYS A 25 -24.50 -7.65 -15.20
CA LYS A 25 -25.09 -8.51 -14.16
C LYS A 25 -24.03 -9.28 -13.36
N TYR A 26 -22.75 -8.99 -13.59
CA TYR A 26 -21.68 -9.68 -12.90
C TYR A 26 -21.75 -9.38 -11.39
N PRO A 27 -21.71 -10.39 -10.51
CA PRO A 27 -22.05 -10.20 -9.10
C PRO A 27 -20.95 -9.52 -8.26
N TYR A 28 -19.74 -9.33 -8.82
CA TYR A 28 -18.60 -8.83 -8.07
C TYR A 28 -17.77 -7.82 -8.89
N GLU A 29 -17.93 -6.54 -8.58
CA GLU A 29 -17.34 -5.43 -9.33
C GLU A 29 -15.86 -5.16 -9.03
N HIS A 30 -15.34 -5.72 -7.94
CA HIS A 30 -14.01 -5.38 -7.40
C HIS A 30 -12.88 -6.31 -7.88
N LEU A 31 -13.09 -7.13 -8.92
CA LEU A 31 -12.01 -7.96 -9.46
C LEU A 31 -10.77 -7.12 -9.78
N ALA A 32 -9.60 -7.60 -9.40
CA ALA A 32 -8.34 -7.07 -9.93
C ALA A 32 -8.24 -7.33 -11.43
N GLY A 33 -7.40 -6.57 -12.15
CA GLY A 33 -7.19 -6.78 -13.58
C GLY A 33 -6.80 -8.22 -13.94
N VAL A 34 -5.95 -8.85 -13.09
CA VAL A 34 -5.58 -10.27 -13.24
C VAL A 34 -6.75 -11.23 -13.02
N GLY A 35 -7.70 -10.88 -12.15
CA GLY A 35 -8.91 -11.66 -11.91
C GLY A 35 -9.84 -11.64 -13.13
N VAL A 36 -9.97 -10.49 -13.79
CA VAL A 36 -10.72 -10.38 -15.06
C VAL A 36 -10.06 -11.22 -16.16
N ALA A 37 -8.74 -11.18 -16.27
CA ALA A 37 -7.99 -12.00 -17.22
C ALA A 37 -8.15 -13.51 -16.94
N TYR A 38 -8.11 -13.91 -15.66
CA TYR A 38 -8.35 -15.29 -15.24
C TYR A 38 -9.76 -15.76 -15.60
N LYS A 39 -10.79 -14.92 -15.38
CA LYS A 39 -12.18 -15.25 -15.75
C LYS A 39 -12.34 -15.46 -17.25
N LEU A 40 -11.68 -14.65 -18.07
CA LEU A 40 -11.63 -14.87 -19.52
C LEU A 40 -10.94 -16.21 -19.86
N LEU A 41 -9.82 -16.53 -19.21
CA LEU A 41 -9.15 -17.82 -19.40
C LEU A 41 -10.06 -19.00 -19.03
N MET A 42 -10.83 -18.90 -17.94
CA MET A 42 -11.79 -19.93 -17.54
C MET A 42 -12.90 -20.11 -18.57
N ALA A 43 -13.40 -19.02 -19.16
CA ALA A 43 -14.39 -19.10 -20.23
C ALA A 43 -13.82 -19.78 -21.48
N ILE A 44 -12.56 -19.49 -21.84
CA ILE A 44 -11.86 -20.15 -22.95
C ILE A 44 -11.71 -21.66 -22.67
N TYR A 45 -11.24 -22.03 -21.48
CA TYR A 45 -11.11 -23.45 -21.09
C TYR A 45 -12.43 -24.19 -21.14
N ASN A 46 -13.50 -23.59 -20.64
CA ASN A 46 -14.84 -24.17 -20.70
C ASN A 46 -15.31 -24.36 -22.16
N ASN A 47 -15.12 -23.34 -23.02
CA ASN A 47 -15.50 -23.42 -24.43
C ASN A 47 -14.73 -24.49 -25.21
N LEU A 48 -13.47 -24.74 -24.83
CA LEU A 48 -12.63 -25.78 -25.42
C LEU A 48 -12.82 -27.16 -24.78
N GLY A 49 -13.62 -27.28 -23.71
CA GLY A 49 -13.84 -28.53 -22.97
C GLY A 49 -12.61 -29.02 -22.19
N ILE A 50 -11.73 -28.10 -21.75
CA ILE A 50 -10.47 -28.39 -21.04
C ILE A 50 -10.43 -27.77 -19.64
N ASP A 51 -11.58 -27.54 -19.01
CA ASP A 51 -11.70 -26.85 -17.72
C ASP A 51 -11.43 -27.77 -16.50
N SER A 52 -10.44 -28.65 -16.63
CA SER A 52 -9.99 -29.54 -15.54
C SER A 52 -9.54 -28.74 -14.32
N ALA A 53 -9.59 -29.36 -13.14
CA ALA A 53 -9.11 -28.74 -11.89
C ALA A 53 -7.64 -28.30 -12.01
N GLU A 54 -6.80 -29.10 -12.67
CA GLU A 54 -5.41 -28.75 -12.97
C GLU A 54 -5.30 -27.45 -13.77
N ASN A 55 -6.04 -27.34 -14.87
CA ASN A 55 -6.02 -26.14 -15.71
C ASN A 55 -6.55 -24.90 -14.97
N LYS A 56 -7.61 -25.05 -14.17
CA LYS A 56 -8.16 -23.97 -13.33
C LYS A 56 -7.15 -23.44 -12.31
N LEU A 57 -6.29 -24.31 -11.78
CA LEU A 57 -5.32 -23.98 -10.74
C LEU A 57 -3.93 -23.59 -11.27
N LYS A 58 -3.65 -23.87 -12.55
CA LYS A 58 -2.33 -23.73 -13.18
C LYS A 58 -1.65 -22.36 -12.96
N TYR A 59 -2.42 -21.27 -12.95
CA TYR A 59 -1.91 -19.90 -12.83
C TYR A 59 -2.41 -19.20 -11.56
N MET A 60 -2.93 -19.94 -10.58
CA MET A 60 -3.60 -19.34 -9.43
C MET A 60 -2.64 -18.53 -8.53
N ASP A 61 -1.35 -18.89 -8.52
CA ASP A 61 -0.29 -18.12 -7.88
C ASP A 61 -0.12 -16.72 -8.48
N LEU A 62 -0.07 -16.60 -9.81
CA LEU A 62 -0.03 -15.33 -10.52
C LEU A 62 -1.30 -14.51 -10.27
N VAL A 63 -2.47 -15.17 -10.25
CA VAL A 63 -3.75 -14.52 -9.97
C VAL A 63 -3.78 -13.96 -8.55
N ALA A 64 -3.31 -14.72 -7.55
CA ALA A 64 -3.20 -14.22 -6.18
C ALA A 64 -2.23 -13.06 -6.06
N VAL A 65 -1.00 -13.20 -6.59
CA VAL A 65 0.03 -12.15 -6.52
C VAL A 65 -0.48 -10.86 -7.17
N GLY A 66 -1.06 -10.95 -8.37
CA GLY A 66 -1.62 -9.77 -9.04
C GLY A 66 -2.82 -9.18 -8.29
N THR A 67 -3.70 -10.00 -7.72
CA THR A 67 -4.87 -9.52 -6.95
C THR A 67 -4.43 -8.79 -5.68
N ILE A 68 -3.48 -9.35 -4.94
CA ILE A 68 -2.97 -8.75 -3.70
C ILE A 68 -2.14 -7.49 -4.01
N ALA A 69 -1.33 -7.51 -5.07
CA ALA A 69 -0.51 -6.37 -5.50
C ALA A 69 -1.34 -5.15 -5.94
N ASP A 70 -2.57 -5.39 -6.43
CA ASP A 70 -3.50 -4.36 -6.89
C ASP A 70 -4.28 -3.69 -5.74
N ILE A 71 -4.12 -4.18 -4.49
CA ILE A 71 -4.72 -3.61 -3.27
C ILE A 71 -6.24 -3.42 -3.44
N VAL A 72 -6.89 -4.35 -4.14
CA VAL A 72 -8.35 -4.42 -4.25
C VAL A 72 -8.96 -5.04 -2.99
N PRO A 73 -10.27 -4.83 -2.73
CA PRO A 73 -10.99 -5.54 -1.68
C PRO A 73 -10.73 -7.05 -1.69
N LEU A 74 -10.28 -7.61 -0.56
CA LEU A 74 -10.08 -9.05 -0.37
C LEU A 74 -11.34 -9.69 0.21
N THR A 75 -12.43 -9.53 -0.53
CA THR A 75 -13.72 -10.19 -0.27
C THR A 75 -14.11 -11.05 -1.48
N SER A 76 -15.15 -11.88 -1.33
CA SER A 76 -15.72 -12.69 -2.42
C SER A 76 -14.65 -13.40 -3.28
N GLU A 77 -14.67 -13.22 -4.60
CA GLU A 77 -13.77 -13.90 -5.54
C GLU A 77 -12.29 -13.54 -5.34
N ASN A 78 -11.97 -12.28 -5.04
CA ASN A 78 -10.58 -11.89 -4.78
C ASN A 78 -10.03 -12.62 -3.54
N ARG A 79 -10.86 -12.80 -2.51
CA ARG A 79 -10.47 -13.57 -1.32
C ARG A 79 -10.20 -15.04 -1.67
N ILE A 80 -11.04 -15.63 -2.51
CA ILE A 80 -10.86 -17.01 -2.99
C ILE A 80 -9.54 -17.12 -3.77
N PHE A 81 -9.29 -16.20 -4.70
CA PHE A 81 -8.04 -16.17 -5.48
C PHE A 81 -6.83 -16.03 -4.58
N ALA A 82 -6.82 -15.05 -3.67
CA ALA A 82 -5.74 -14.84 -2.73
C ALA A 82 -5.52 -16.07 -1.83
N SER A 83 -6.59 -16.66 -1.29
CA SER A 83 -6.50 -17.81 -0.38
C SER A 83 -5.89 -19.05 -1.06
N ILE A 84 -6.41 -19.42 -2.22
CA ILE A 84 -5.92 -20.59 -2.97
C ILE A 84 -4.55 -20.30 -3.56
N GLY A 85 -4.35 -19.12 -4.15
CA GLY A 85 -3.10 -18.80 -4.83
C GLY A 85 -1.91 -18.59 -3.91
N LEU A 86 -2.11 -18.12 -2.67
CA LEU A 86 -1.03 -18.11 -1.65
C LEU A 86 -0.57 -19.53 -1.31
N GLN A 87 -1.49 -20.49 -1.21
CA GLN A 87 -1.13 -21.91 -1.02
C GLN A 87 -0.33 -22.44 -2.21
N HIS A 88 -0.75 -22.11 -3.43
CA HIS A 88 -0.04 -22.51 -4.66
C HIS A 88 1.34 -21.87 -4.81
N LEU A 89 1.51 -20.63 -4.35
CA LEU A 89 2.81 -19.95 -4.33
C LEU A 89 3.79 -20.70 -3.41
N ILE A 90 3.31 -21.23 -2.28
CA ILE A 90 4.10 -22.04 -1.35
C ILE A 90 4.51 -23.39 -1.96
N GLU A 91 3.70 -23.96 -2.86
CA GLU A 91 4.04 -25.18 -3.61
C GLU A 91 5.17 -24.98 -4.63
N LYS A 92 5.53 -23.72 -4.92
CA LYS A 92 6.67 -23.32 -5.75
C LYS A 92 6.63 -23.87 -7.18
N LYS A 93 5.48 -23.80 -7.85
CA LYS A 93 5.34 -24.27 -9.25
C LYS A 93 5.81 -23.25 -10.29
N ASN A 94 5.67 -21.95 -10.04
CA ASN A 94 6.12 -20.91 -10.96
C ASN A 94 7.57 -20.48 -10.65
N LEU A 95 8.51 -20.82 -11.55
CA LEU A 95 9.94 -20.57 -11.36
C LEU A 95 10.28 -19.08 -11.21
N GLY A 96 9.57 -18.20 -11.92
CA GLY A 96 9.76 -16.75 -11.82
C GLY A 96 9.34 -16.19 -10.47
N LEU A 97 8.15 -16.55 -9.99
CA LEU A 97 7.69 -16.15 -8.65
C LEU A 97 8.58 -16.75 -7.55
N ASN A 98 9.04 -18.00 -7.71
CA ASN A 98 9.96 -18.63 -6.77
C ASN A 98 11.27 -17.87 -6.66
N ALA A 99 11.83 -17.44 -7.80
CA ALA A 99 13.05 -16.65 -7.81
C ALA A 99 12.84 -15.34 -7.03
N LEU A 100 11.71 -14.65 -7.21
CA LEU A 100 11.34 -13.46 -6.42
C LEU A 100 11.21 -13.75 -4.92
N VAL A 101 10.56 -14.85 -4.54
CA VAL A 101 10.43 -15.30 -3.13
C VAL A 101 11.82 -15.54 -2.52
N GLN A 102 12.73 -16.13 -3.29
CA GLN A 102 14.08 -16.42 -2.82
C GLN A 102 14.90 -15.14 -2.60
N ILE A 103 14.99 -14.25 -3.59
CA ILE A 103 15.78 -13.02 -3.48
C ILE A 103 15.21 -12.04 -2.46
N SER A 104 13.90 -12.11 -2.19
CA SER A 104 13.25 -11.28 -1.17
C SER A 104 13.48 -11.78 0.26
N GLY A 105 14.13 -12.93 0.44
CA GLY A 105 14.35 -13.54 1.75
C GLY A 105 13.08 -14.15 2.36
N LEU A 106 12.02 -14.30 1.57
CA LEU A 106 10.70 -14.78 2.00
C LEU A 106 10.55 -16.30 1.92
N ASN A 107 11.64 -17.07 2.01
CA ASN A 107 11.64 -18.53 1.91
C ASN A 107 10.90 -19.27 3.06
N GLN A 108 10.04 -18.58 3.80
CA GLN A 108 9.25 -19.12 4.88
C GLN A 108 8.11 -19.99 4.33
N LYS A 109 7.69 -21.01 5.12
CA LYS A 109 6.59 -21.91 4.74
C LYS A 109 5.22 -21.22 4.70
N ASN A 110 5.09 -20.03 5.27
CA ASN A 110 3.82 -19.31 5.39
C ASN A 110 4.01 -17.92 4.79
N LEU A 111 3.59 -17.75 3.54
CA LEU A 111 3.49 -16.43 2.90
C LEU A 111 2.09 -15.86 3.16
N ASP A 112 2.03 -14.58 3.51
CA ASP A 112 0.77 -13.86 3.65
C ASP A 112 0.65 -12.69 2.66
N THR A 113 -0.43 -11.92 2.78
CA THR A 113 -0.66 -10.76 1.91
C THR A 113 0.37 -9.65 2.14
N THR A 114 0.90 -9.49 3.35
CA THR A 114 1.95 -8.53 3.70
C THR A 114 3.22 -8.85 2.92
N ASP A 115 3.59 -10.13 2.85
CA ASP A 115 4.77 -10.60 2.11
C ASP A 115 4.67 -10.27 0.61
N ILE A 116 3.47 -10.39 0.03
CA ILE A 116 3.25 -10.00 -1.36
C ILE A 116 3.34 -8.47 -1.51
N VAL A 117 2.62 -7.71 -0.69
CA VAL A 117 2.52 -6.24 -0.81
C VAL A 117 3.87 -5.55 -0.57
N PHE A 118 4.66 -6.02 0.39
CA PHE A 118 5.92 -5.36 0.78
C PHE A 118 7.18 -6.08 0.28
N GLY A 119 7.06 -7.36 -0.09
CA GLY A 119 8.18 -8.15 -0.61
C GLY A 119 8.15 -8.30 -2.13
N ILE A 120 7.11 -8.91 -2.68
CA ILE A 120 7.10 -9.35 -4.09
C ILE A 120 6.63 -8.25 -5.04
N ALA A 121 5.48 -7.63 -4.77
CA ALA A 121 4.88 -6.61 -5.63
C ALA A 121 5.80 -5.41 -5.90
N PRO A 122 6.54 -4.86 -4.91
CA PRO A 122 7.43 -3.72 -5.14
C PRO A 122 8.56 -4.04 -6.13
N ARG A 123 9.03 -5.29 -6.15
CA ARG A 123 10.07 -5.76 -7.08
C ARG A 123 9.54 -5.77 -8.51
N ILE A 124 8.40 -6.43 -8.74
CA ILE A 124 7.73 -6.45 -10.05
C ILE A 124 7.48 -5.01 -10.54
N ASN A 125 6.96 -4.15 -9.67
CA ASN A 125 6.66 -2.76 -10.02
C ASN A 125 7.91 -1.90 -10.28
N ALA A 126 9.05 -2.22 -9.66
CA ALA A 126 10.28 -1.48 -9.86
C ALA A 126 10.80 -1.59 -11.30
N ALA A 127 10.59 -2.73 -11.95
CA ALA A 127 11.03 -2.93 -13.34
C ALA A 127 10.37 -1.94 -14.30
N GLY A 128 9.08 -1.68 -14.13
CA GLY A 128 8.37 -0.68 -14.95
C GLY A 128 8.70 0.78 -14.60
N ARG A 129 9.24 1.05 -13.40
CA ARG A 129 9.59 2.42 -12.95
C ARG A 129 11.02 2.82 -13.28
N MET A 130 11.94 1.87 -13.20
CA MET A 130 13.38 2.10 -13.35
C MET A 130 13.94 1.56 -14.66
N GLY A 131 13.16 0.79 -15.42
CA GLY A 131 13.62 0.14 -16.65
C GLY A 131 12.46 -0.29 -17.53
N SER A 132 12.52 -1.54 -18.02
CA SER A 132 11.47 -2.12 -18.86
C SER A 132 10.57 -3.06 -18.06
N ALA A 133 9.26 -2.84 -18.12
CA ALA A 133 8.26 -3.76 -17.60
C ALA A 133 8.30 -5.15 -18.27
N SER A 134 8.92 -5.27 -19.46
CA SER A 134 9.06 -6.56 -20.16
C SER A 134 9.86 -7.58 -19.33
N VAL A 135 10.84 -7.13 -18.54
CA VAL A 135 11.68 -8.00 -17.72
C VAL A 135 10.84 -8.78 -16.71
N SER A 136 9.86 -8.13 -16.08
CA SER A 136 8.93 -8.81 -15.17
C SER A 136 8.04 -9.82 -15.89
N VAL A 137 7.57 -9.51 -17.10
CA VAL A 137 6.78 -10.47 -17.88
C VAL A 137 7.62 -11.68 -18.25
N GLU A 138 8.85 -11.45 -18.75
CA GLU A 138 9.80 -12.52 -19.10
C GLU A 138 10.11 -13.43 -17.91
N LEU A 139 10.26 -12.86 -16.70
CA LEU A 139 10.44 -13.62 -15.48
C LEU A 139 9.22 -14.52 -15.20
N LEU A 140 8.02 -13.95 -15.19
CA LEU A 140 6.80 -14.65 -14.77
C LEU A 140 6.36 -15.77 -15.73
N ILE A 141 6.81 -15.72 -16.98
CA ILE A 141 6.55 -16.77 -18.00
C ILE A 141 7.74 -17.71 -18.20
N SER A 142 8.87 -17.48 -17.51
CA SER A 142 10.08 -18.29 -17.68
C SER A 142 9.86 -19.74 -17.22
N THR A 143 10.36 -20.68 -18.01
CA THR A 143 10.37 -22.11 -17.70
C THR A 143 11.78 -22.64 -17.42
N ASP A 144 12.76 -21.74 -17.29
CA ASP A 144 14.15 -22.03 -16.99
C ASP A 144 14.52 -21.41 -15.64
N GLU A 145 15.02 -22.23 -14.72
CA GLU A 145 15.35 -21.82 -13.35
C GLU A 145 16.54 -20.84 -13.31
N ALA A 146 17.58 -21.09 -14.11
CA ALA A 146 18.76 -20.22 -14.17
C ALA A 146 18.39 -18.85 -14.74
N LYS A 147 17.63 -18.84 -15.84
CA LYS A 147 17.11 -17.60 -16.43
C LYS A 147 16.18 -16.85 -15.47
N SER A 148 15.35 -17.57 -14.70
CA SER A 148 14.46 -16.96 -13.72
C SER A 148 15.24 -16.26 -12.61
N MET A 149 16.34 -16.86 -12.14
CA MET A 149 17.20 -16.24 -11.14
C MET A 149 17.90 -14.99 -11.69
N GLU A 150 18.45 -15.05 -12.90
CA GLU A 150 19.09 -13.90 -13.55
C GLU A 150 18.12 -12.71 -13.69
N LEU A 151 16.90 -12.97 -14.18
CA LEU A 151 15.87 -11.93 -14.32
C LEU A 151 15.43 -11.38 -12.94
N ALA A 152 15.34 -12.23 -11.92
CA ALA A 152 15.02 -11.81 -10.57
C ALA A 152 16.11 -10.89 -9.98
N GLU A 153 17.39 -11.19 -10.21
CA GLU A 153 18.51 -10.35 -9.78
C GLU A 153 18.49 -8.96 -10.46
N ILE A 154 18.18 -8.90 -11.76
CA ILE A 154 17.99 -7.64 -12.49
C ILE A 154 16.88 -6.81 -11.84
N ILE A 155 15.76 -7.45 -11.53
CA ILE A 155 14.62 -6.79 -10.87
C ILE A 155 14.97 -6.33 -9.46
N GLU A 156 15.75 -7.09 -8.70
CA GLU A 156 16.20 -6.68 -7.36
C GLU A 156 17.13 -5.48 -7.41
N HIS A 157 18.02 -5.44 -8.40
CA HIS A 157 18.87 -4.28 -8.63
C HIS A 157 18.03 -3.04 -8.92
N GLN A 158 17.02 -3.15 -9.81
CA GLN A 158 16.10 -2.06 -10.11
C GLN A 158 15.29 -1.60 -8.89
N ASN A 159 14.80 -2.54 -8.07
CA ASN A 159 14.11 -2.23 -6.81
C ASN A 159 15.03 -1.51 -5.81
N SER A 160 16.29 -1.92 -5.72
CA SER A 160 17.30 -1.29 -4.86
C SER A 160 17.58 0.14 -5.30
N LEU A 161 17.78 0.37 -6.59
CA LEU A 161 17.95 1.73 -7.16
C LEU A 161 16.72 2.60 -6.88
N ARG A 162 15.52 2.06 -7.13
CA ARG A 162 14.26 2.75 -6.83
C ARG A 162 14.15 3.14 -5.36
N GLN A 163 14.53 2.26 -4.43
CA GLN A 163 14.50 2.54 -2.99
C GLN A 163 15.46 3.66 -2.60
N GLN A 164 16.65 3.71 -3.21
CA GLN A 164 17.63 4.76 -2.98
C GLN A 164 17.11 6.11 -3.46
N GLU A 165 16.60 6.17 -4.69
CA GLU A 165 16.00 7.40 -5.25
C GLU A 165 14.79 7.87 -4.44
N ASP A 166 13.87 6.96 -4.09
CA ASP A 166 12.74 7.26 -3.19
C ASP A 166 13.19 7.94 -1.90
N GLN A 167 14.25 7.42 -1.26
CA GLN A 167 14.73 7.93 0.02
C GLN A 167 15.37 9.30 -0.14
N LYS A 168 16.20 9.48 -1.18
CA LYS A 168 16.83 10.75 -1.51
C LYS A 168 15.77 11.82 -1.80
N THR A 169 14.87 11.54 -2.73
CA THR A 169 13.78 12.44 -3.13
C THR A 169 12.85 12.77 -1.96
N PHE A 170 12.54 11.80 -1.08
CA PHE A 170 11.73 12.06 0.11
C PHE A 170 12.41 13.03 1.09
N GLN A 171 13.71 12.87 1.34
CA GLN A 171 14.44 13.75 2.24
C GLN A 171 14.53 15.17 1.66
N GLU A 172 14.88 15.30 0.38
CA GLU A 172 14.93 16.60 -0.31
C GLU A 172 13.56 17.29 -0.29
N ALA A 173 12.47 16.55 -0.55
CA ALA A 173 11.13 17.09 -0.49
C ALA A 173 10.76 17.56 0.93
N CYS A 174 11.12 16.80 1.98
CA CYS A 174 10.94 17.24 3.36
C CYS A 174 11.70 18.54 3.64
N ASP A 175 12.96 18.64 3.23
CA ASP A 175 13.78 19.84 3.42
C ASP A 175 13.20 21.06 2.70
N ILE A 176 12.64 20.89 1.49
CA ILE A 176 11.93 21.94 0.76
C ILE A 176 10.67 22.35 1.53
N ILE A 177 9.86 21.39 1.97
CA ILE A 177 8.61 21.64 2.71
C ILE A 177 8.91 22.42 3.99
N GLU A 178 9.88 21.98 4.78
CA GLU A 178 10.22 22.59 6.07
C GLU A 178 10.78 24.02 5.93
N LYS A 179 11.46 24.32 4.81
CA LYS A 179 11.93 25.68 4.50
C LYS A 179 10.80 26.58 3.96
N LYS A 180 9.94 26.02 3.12
CA LYS A 180 8.89 26.77 2.40
C LYS A 180 7.68 27.06 3.27
N TYR A 181 7.23 26.08 4.06
CA TYR A 181 6.01 26.16 4.85
C TYR A 181 6.35 26.32 6.34
N LYS A 182 6.33 27.57 6.81
CA LYS A 182 6.71 27.93 8.19
C LYS A 182 5.73 27.44 9.25
N ASP A 183 4.44 27.36 8.92
CA ASP A 183 3.39 26.85 9.80
C ASP A 183 2.66 25.69 9.14
N LEU A 184 3.17 24.47 9.38
CA LEU A 184 2.61 23.23 8.84
C LEU A 184 1.16 22.98 9.31
N GLN A 185 0.72 23.57 10.43
CA GLN A 185 -0.66 23.42 10.88
C GLN A 185 -1.63 24.20 9.99
N GLN A 186 -1.20 25.37 9.50
CA GLN A 186 -1.98 26.22 8.59
C GLN A 186 -1.83 25.86 7.11
N THR A 187 -0.82 25.07 6.74
CA THR A 187 -0.65 24.60 5.36
C THR A 187 -1.75 23.61 4.99
N SER A 188 -2.61 23.97 4.03
CA SER A 188 -3.71 23.13 3.53
C SER A 188 -3.27 22.13 2.46
N CYS A 189 -2.30 22.50 1.63
CA CYS A 189 -1.77 21.73 0.50
C CYS A 189 -0.27 22.01 0.36
N MET A 190 0.49 21.03 -0.11
CA MET A 190 1.93 21.17 -0.36
C MET A 190 2.22 20.93 -1.83
N VAL A 191 2.86 21.90 -2.48
CA VAL A 191 3.36 21.78 -3.85
C VAL A 191 4.87 21.98 -3.83
N VAL A 192 5.59 20.94 -4.24
CA VAL A 192 7.05 20.94 -4.28
C VAL A 192 7.55 20.48 -5.63
N SER A 193 8.68 21.02 -6.05
CA SER A 193 9.26 20.74 -7.35
C SER A 193 10.78 20.70 -7.31
N SER A 194 11.37 19.93 -8.22
CA SER A 194 12.82 19.89 -8.45
C SER A 194 13.11 19.47 -9.89
N ASP A 195 14.24 19.92 -10.43
CA ASP A 195 14.76 19.51 -11.73
C ASP A 195 15.48 18.14 -11.64
N ASP A 196 15.87 17.72 -10.42
CA ASP A 196 16.68 16.52 -10.17
C ASP A 196 15.85 15.26 -9.87
N TRP A 197 14.52 15.36 -9.80
CA TRP A 197 13.65 14.26 -9.39
C TRP A 197 13.30 13.33 -10.55
N HIS A 198 13.31 12.02 -10.30
CA HIS A 198 12.89 11.02 -11.28
C HIS A 198 11.35 10.91 -11.36
N PRO A 199 10.71 11.07 -12.55
CA PRO A 199 9.26 10.99 -12.69
C PRO A 199 8.64 9.66 -12.23
N GLY A 200 9.38 8.55 -12.33
CA GLY A 200 8.93 7.23 -11.86
C GLY A 200 8.80 7.10 -10.33
N VAL A 201 9.36 8.05 -9.57
CA VAL A 201 9.50 8.03 -8.10
C VAL A 201 8.58 9.04 -7.41
N ILE A 202 8.35 10.22 -8.01
CA ILE A 202 7.59 11.31 -7.38
C ILE A 202 6.21 10.90 -6.87
N GLY A 203 5.52 9.98 -7.54
CA GLY A 203 4.21 9.49 -7.08
C GLY A 203 4.27 8.62 -5.81
N ILE A 204 5.37 7.88 -5.59
CA ILE A 204 5.58 7.10 -4.35
C ILE A 204 5.92 8.05 -3.21
N VAL A 205 6.79 9.02 -3.48
CA VAL A 205 7.21 10.00 -2.47
C VAL A 205 6.04 10.89 -2.07
N ALA A 206 5.19 11.31 -3.00
CA ALA A 206 3.96 12.05 -2.70
C ALA A 206 3.08 11.31 -1.68
N SER A 207 2.88 9.99 -1.84
CA SER A 207 2.12 9.18 -0.88
C SER A 207 2.75 9.22 0.52
N LYS A 208 4.07 9.06 0.62
CA LYS A 208 4.80 9.12 1.91
C LYS A 208 4.69 10.50 2.57
N LEU A 209 4.69 11.57 1.77
CA LEU A 209 4.52 12.93 2.27
C LEU A 209 3.10 13.18 2.76
N VAL A 210 2.07 12.65 2.08
CA VAL A 210 0.69 12.66 2.58
C VAL A 210 0.60 11.93 3.91
N GLU A 211 1.23 10.77 4.06
CA GLU A 211 1.25 10.02 5.33
C GLU A 211 1.98 10.78 6.46
N LYS A 212 3.09 11.47 6.15
CA LYS A 212 3.86 12.24 7.15
C LYS A 212 3.14 13.51 7.58
N TYR A 213 2.60 14.28 6.63
CA TYR A 213 2.07 15.61 6.87
C TYR A 213 0.54 15.66 6.98
N TYR A 214 -0.16 14.58 6.63
CA TYR A 214 -1.63 14.52 6.58
C TYR A 214 -2.22 15.69 5.79
N ARG A 215 -1.63 16.01 4.63
CA ARG A 215 -2.10 17.04 3.69
C ARG A 215 -2.02 16.52 2.26
N PRO A 216 -2.88 16.98 1.33
CA PRO A 216 -2.66 16.76 -0.09
C PRO A 216 -1.28 17.27 -0.52
N VAL A 217 -0.59 16.48 -1.33
CA VAL A 217 0.77 16.78 -1.81
C VAL A 217 0.81 16.63 -3.33
N ILE A 218 1.42 17.61 -4.00
CA ILE A 218 1.81 17.53 -5.40
C ILE A 218 3.33 17.66 -5.50
N MET A 219 3.94 16.69 -6.18
CA MET A 219 5.36 16.72 -6.53
C MET A 219 5.52 16.90 -8.02
N ILE A 220 6.44 17.77 -8.45
CA ILE A 220 6.69 18.07 -9.87
C ILE A 220 8.17 17.89 -10.17
N SER A 221 8.47 17.07 -11.19
CA SER A 221 9.81 16.93 -11.76
C SER A 221 9.88 17.77 -13.03
N PHE A 222 10.79 18.73 -13.08
CA PHE A 222 10.99 19.59 -14.26
C PHE A 222 12.11 19.09 -15.16
N LYS A 223 11.90 19.23 -16.46
CA LYS A 223 12.93 19.04 -17.48
C LYS A 223 12.71 20.05 -18.60
N ASP A 224 13.73 20.86 -18.88
CA ASP A 224 13.71 21.86 -19.96
C ASP A 224 12.47 22.78 -19.92
N GLY A 225 12.06 23.22 -18.72
CA GLY A 225 10.91 24.09 -18.50
C GLY A 225 9.54 23.40 -18.53
N PHE A 226 9.50 22.09 -18.77
CA PHE A 226 8.28 21.27 -18.76
C PHE A 226 8.26 20.31 -17.57
N GLY A 227 7.20 20.39 -16.77
CA GLY A 227 7.04 19.63 -15.53
C GLY A 227 6.12 18.43 -15.70
N SER A 228 6.55 17.27 -15.19
CA SER A 228 5.71 16.09 -14.97
C SER A 228 5.40 15.97 -13.48
N GLY A 229 4.12 16.02 -13.13
CA GLY A 229 3.65 16.06 -11.74
C GLY A 229 2.86 14.83 -11.33
N SER A 230 2.99 14.45 -10.07
CA SER A 230 2.13 13.46 -9.42
C SER A 230 1.60 13.98 -8.09
N GLY A 231 0.29 13.89 -7.92
CA GLY A 231 -0.41 14.32 -6.72
C GLY A 231 -1.04 13.16 -5.96
N ARG A 232 -1.07 13.26 -4.63
CA ARG A 232 -1.75 12.35 -3.72
C ARG A 232 -2.60 13.13 -2.73
N SER A 233 -3.78 12.63 -2.46
CA SER A 233 -4.75 13.26 -1.55
C SER A 233 -4.80 12.55 -0.20
N VAL A 234 -5.29 13.25 0.81
CA VAL A 234 -5.73 12.65 2.08
C VAL A 234 -7.06 11.91 1.90
N ALA A 235 -7.43 11.10 2.89
CA ALA A 235 -8.70 10.40 2.89
C ALA A 235 -9.86 11.39 2.66
N ASP A 236 -10.74 11.02 1.74
CA ASP A 236 -11.95 11.76 1.36
C ASP A 236 -11.81 13.15 0.73
N PHE A 237 -10.61 13.69 0.48
CA PHE A 237 -10.48 14.93 -0.30
C PHE A 237 -10.33 14.63 -1.81
N ASP A 238 -11.11 15.31 -2.65
CA ASP A 238 -11.06 15.15 -4.11
C ASP A 238 -10.01 16.06 -4.74
N LEU A 239 -8.80 15.51 -4.91
CA LEU A 239 -7.70 16.23 -5.54
C LEU A 239 -7.89 16.38 -7.05
N PHE A 240 -8.65 15.47 -7.69
CA PHE A 240 -8.95 15.58 -9.11
C PHE A 240 -9.87 16.77 -9.41
N GLU A 241 -10.91 16.95 -8.60
CA GLU A 241 -11.77 18.13 -8.70
C GLU A 241 -10.98 19.42 -8.42
N ALA A 242 -10.08 19.40 -7.43
CA ALA A 242 -9.20 20.54 -7.17
C ALA A 242 -8.32 20.89 -8.39
N LEU A 243 -7.77 19.88 -9.10
CA LEU A 243 -7.02 20.13 -10.34
C LEU A 243 -7.91 20.72 -11.43
N LYS A 244 -9.14 20.24 -11.58
CA LYS A 244 -10.10 20.74 -12.57
C LYS A 244 -10.39 22.22 -12.41
N GLN A 245 -10.46 22.71 -11.17
CA GLN A 245 -10.64 24.14 -10.88
C GLN A 245 -9.40 25.00 -11.18
N THR A 246 -8.26 24.37 -11.46
CA THR A 246 -6.99 25.01 -11.81
C THR A 246 -6.49 24.62 -13.21
N GLU A 247 -7.37 24.02 -14.03
CA GLU A 247 -6.99 23.39 -15.29
C GLU A 247 -6.33 24.34 -16.30
N HIS A 248 -6.66 25.62 -16.27
CA HIS A 248 -6.08 26.64 -17.14
C HIS A 248 -4.59 26.90 -16.89
N ASN A 249 -4.04 26.43 -15.78
CA ASN A 249 -2.60 26.47 -15.51
C ASN A 249 -1.86 25.21 -16.00
N LEU A 250 -2.60 24.17 -16.39
CA LEU A 250 -2.06 22.84 -16.68
C LEU A 250 -2.02 22.60 -18.20
N HIS A 251 -0.98 21.93 -18.66
CA HIS A 251 -0.92 21.46 -20.05
C HIS A 251 -1.81 20.23 -20.25
N SER A 252 -1.79 19.29 -19.31
CA SER A 252 -2.73 18.18 -19.24
C SER A 252 -2.80 17.63 -17.81
N PHE A 253 -3.92 17.00 -17.44
CA PHE A 253 -4.06 16.30 -16.16
C PHE A 253 -5.03 15.12 -16.26
N GLY A 254 -4.97 14.22 -15.29
CA GLY A 254 -5.81 13.04 -15.22
C GLY A 254 -5.68 12.33 -13.89
N GLY A 255 -6.47 11.27 -13.71
CA GLY A 255 -6.44 10.41 -12.53
C GLY A 255 -7.81 10.30 -11.88
N HIS A 256 -7.81 10.13 -10.56
CA HIS A 256 -9.00 9.92 -9.74
C HIS A 256 -8.88 10.72 -8.43
N LYS A 257 -9.97 10.73 -7.65
CA LYS A 257 -10.12 11.46 -6.38
C LYS A 257 -8.85 11.53 -5.52
N TYR A 258 -8.13 10.42 -5.37
CA TYR A 258 -6.98 10.29 -4.46
C TYR A 258 -5.61 10.37 -5.11
N ALA A 259 -5.52 10.24 -6.43
CA ALA A 259 -4.25 10.16 -7.14
C ALA A 259 -4.38 10.79 -8.53
N VAL A 260 -3.54 11.77 -8.79
CA VAL A 260 -3.56 12.55 -10.03
C VAL A 260 -2.18 12.59 -10.68
N GLY A 261 -2.17 12.68 -12.00
CA GLY A 261 -1.01 13.03 -12.81
C GLY A 261 -1.28 14.34 -13.55
N LEU A 262 -0.27 15.20 -13.67
CA LEU A 262 -0.38 16.46 -14.38
C LEU A 262 0.89 16.77 -15.16
N THR A 263 0.77 17.66 -16.14
CA THR A 263 1.89 18.32 -16.81
C THR A 263 1.69 19.82 -16.80
N ILE A 264 2.77 20.58 -16.60
CA ILE A 264 2.73 22.03 -16.36
C ILE A 264 3.98 22.70 -16.92
N TYR A 265 3.87 23.91 -17.47
CA TYR A 265 5.05 24.71 -17.78
C TYR A 265 5.53 25.47 -16.55
N GLN A 266 6.85 25.57 -16.39
CA GLN A 266 7.47 26.16 -15.19
C GLN A 266 6.98 27.58 -14.88
N GLU A 267 6.65 28.36 -15.91
CA GLU A 267 6.09 29.71 -15.79
C GLU A 267 4.72 29.79 -15.08
N TYR A 268 3.94 28.70 -15.07
CA TYR A 268 2.63 28.64 -14.40
C TYR A 268 2.69 28.10 -12.97
N LEU A 269 3.85 27.64 -12.50
CA LEU A 269 3.97 26.94 -11.22
C LEU A 269 3.45 27.76 -10.03
N ASP A 270 3.91 29.00 -9.89
CA ASP A 270 3.53 29.87 -8.77
C ASP A 270 2.03 30.17 -8.77
N ARG A 271 1.46 30.41 -9.96
CA ARG A 271 0.02 30.66 -10.12
C ARG A 271 -0.79 29.42 -9.76
N PHE A 272 -0.39 28.27 -10.28
CA PHE A 272 -1.01 26.99 -10.00
C PHE A 272 -1.01 26.67 -8.51
N GLU A 273 0.13 26.79 -7.85
CA GLU A 273 0.25 26.52 -6.41
C GLU A 273 -0.67 27.42 -5.57
N ASN A 274 -0.70 28.72 -5.88
CA ASN A 274 -1.54 29.66 -5.15
C ASN A 274 -3.04 29.37 -5.33
N GLU A 275 -3.49 29.14 -6.56
CA GLU A 275 -4.90 28.85 -6.85
C GLU A 275 -5.32 27.49 -6.26
N LEU A 276 -4.46 26.47 -6.37
CA LEU A 276 -4.71 25.16 -5.77
C LEU A 276 -4.77 25.24 -4.25
N THR A 277 -3.79 25.91 -3.61
CA THR A 277 -3.72 26.01 -2.15
C THR A 277 -4.95 26.72 -1.59
N ARG A 278 -5.42 27.76 -2.28
CA ARG A 278 -6.67 28.45 -1.95
C ARG A 278 -7.88 27.54 -2.08
N PHE A 279 -8.03 26.82 -3.19
CA PHE A 279 -9.14 25.90 -3.36
C PHE A 279 -9.14 24.82 -2.26
N VAL A 280 -7.97 24.24 -1.97
CA VAL A 280 -7.84 23.22 -0.93
C VAL A 280 -8.14 23.81 0.46
N SER A 281 -7.68 25.02 0.81
CA SER A 281 -7.98 25.61 2.12
C SER A 281 -9.46 25.93 2.32
N GLU A 282 -10.18 26.29 1.26
CA GLU A 282 -11.62 26.59 1.29
C GLU A 282 -12.48 25.31 1.38
N ASN A 283 -11.96 24.14 0.98
CA ASN A 283 -12.74 22.89 0.84
C ASN A 283 -12.25 21.72 1.70
N LEU A 284 -11.04 21.77 2.26
CA LEU A 284 -10.49 20.73 3.12
C LEU A 284 -11.05 20.86 4.54
N ARG A 285 -11.65 19.78 5.05
CA ARG A 285 -12.19 19.72 6.41
C ARG A 285 -11.19 19.10 7.38
N LEU A 286 -11.26 19.49 8.65
CA LEU A 286 -10.35 19.01 9.70
C LEU A 286 -10.44 17.50 9.90
N GLU A 287 -11.61 16.89 9.74
CA GLU A 287 -11.80 15.46 9.90
C GLU A 287 -11.07 14.65 8.81
N GLN A 288 -10.81 15.26 7.65
CA GLN A 288 -10.11 14.61 6.52
C GLN A 288 -8.59 14.52 6.74
N ILE A 289 -8.07 15.32 7.68
CA ILE A 289 -6.65 15.33 8.06
C ILE A 289 -6.40 14.68 9.43
N GLN A 290 -7.46 14.19 10.09
CA GLN A 290 -7.42 13.43 11.34
C GLN A 290 -8.32 12.20 11.19
N PRO A 291 -7.88 11.15 10.45
CA PRO A 291 -8.72 10.00 10.20
C PRO A 291 -9.07 9.31 11.54
N PRO A 292 -10.37 9.04 11.81
CA PRO A 292 -10.75 8.31 13.01
C PRO A 292 -10.22 6.88 12.94
N LEU A 293 -9.63 6.41 14.03
CA LEU A 293 -9.30 4.99 14.18
C LEU A 293 -10.56 4.23 14.61
N GLN A 294 -11.06 3.35 13.74
CA GLN A 294 -12.12 2.40 14.13
C GLN A 294 -11.54 1.33 15.06
N ILE A 295 -12.22 1.12 16.18
CA ILE A 295 -11.96 0.06 17.15
C ILE A 295 -13.09 -0.97 17.03
N ASP A 296 -12.74 -2.21 16.74
CA ASP A 296 -13.71 -3.30 16.59
C ASP A 296 -14.18 -3.82 17.95
N ALA A 297 -13.26 -3.90 18.92
CA ALA A 297 -13.59 -4.33 20.28
C ALA A 297 -12.58 -3.78 21.32
N GLU A 298 -13.09 -3.49 22.52
CA GLU A 298 -12.26 -3.32 23.71
C GLU A 298 -12.07 -4.68 24.38
N ILE A 299 -10.82 -5.08 24.63
CA ILE A 299 -10.47 -6.36 25.27
C ILE A 299 -9.42 -6.14 26.36
N GLU A 300 -9.36 -7.07 27.31
CA GLU A 300 -8.34 -7.08 28.34
C GLU A 300 -7.12 -7.93 27.94
N LEU A 301 -5.96 -7.67 28.58
CA LEU A 301 -4.74 -8.42 28.24
C LEU A 301 -4.87 -9.92 28.54
N TYR A 302 -5.74 -10.33 29.47
CA TYR A 302 -6.00 -11.75 29.76
C TYR A 302 -6.82 -12.46 28.69
N ASP A 303 -7.54 -11.73 27.83
CA ASP A 303 -8.29 -12.30 26.72
C ASP A 303 -7.37 -12.74 25.56
N ILE A 304 -6.14 -12.21 25.53
CA ILE A 304 -5.17 -12.43 24.45
C ILE A 304 -4.49 -13.80 24.64
N ASN A 305 -4.92 -14.78 23.85
CA ASN A 305 -4.37 -16.14 23.86
C ASN A 305 -4.43 -16.80 22.47
N ASN A 306 -3.84 -17.99 22.34
CA ASN A 306 -3.78 -18.70 21.05
C ASN A 306 -5.16 -19.03 20.50
N THR A 307 -6.14 -19.36 21.35
CA THR A 307 -7.51 -19.66 20.91
C THR A 307 -8.15 -18.46 20.21
N LEU A 308 -7.98 -17.26 20.77
CA LEU A 308 -8.43 -16.02 20.13
C LEU A 308 -7.71 -15.82 18.79
N LEU A 309 -6.38 -15.91 18.77
CA LEU A 309 -5.62 -15.63 17.55
C LEU A 309 -5.87 -16.66 16.45
N ASP A 310 -5.97 -17.95 16.77
CA ASP A 310 -6.33 -18.99 15.81
C ASP A 310 -7.74 -18.78 15.23
N ALA A 311 -8.69 -18.33 16.05
CA ALA A 311 -10.02 -17.97 15.56
C ALA A 311 -9.97 -16.79 14.59
N LEU A 312 -9.11 -15.80 14.85
CA LEU A 312 -8.89 -14.67 13.94
C LEU A 312 -8.25 -15.11 12.63
N GLU A 313 -7.26 -16.01 12.65
CA GLU A 313 -6.58 -16.46 11.43
C GLU A 313 -7.49 -17.21 10.45
N HIS A 314 -8.65 -17.73 10.88
CA HIS A 314 -9.67 -18.24 9.94
C HIS A 314 -10.26 -17.16 9.02
N PHE A 315 -10.13 -15.88 9.39
CA PHE A 315 -10.56 -14.75 8.55
C PHE A 315 -9.52 -14.35 7.50
N ALA A 316 -8.31 -14.91 7.54
CA ALA A 316 -7.30 -14.70 6.52
C ALA A 316 -7.77 -15.21 5.13
N PRO A 317 -7.17 -14.72 4.02
CA PRO A 317 -6.16 -13.67 3.96
C PRO A 317 -6.72 -12.27 4.25
N PHE A 318 -5.98 -11.46 5.01
CA PHE A 318 -6.37 -10.10 5.35
C PHE A 318 -5.92 -9.08 4.30
N GLY A 319 -6.72 -8.04 4.07
CA GLY A 319 -6.43 -6.96 3.12
C GLY A 319 -7.49 -5.88 3.16
N PRO A 320 -7.57 -5.00 2.14
CA PRO A 320 -8.63 -4.02 2.02
C PRO A 320 -10.01 -4.68 2.15
N ASP A 321 -10.92 -4.07 2.91
CA ASP A 321 -12.27 -4.56 3.26
C ASP A 321 -12.34 -5.94 3.95
N ASN A 322 -11.20 -6.51 4.34
CA ASN A 322 -11.08 -7.68 5.21
C ASN A 322 -9.85 -7.50 6.10
N THR A 323 -9.82 -6.41 6.87
CA THR A 323 -8.67 -6.05 7.70
C THR A 323 -8.60 -6.92 8.96
N ARG A 324 -7.40 -7.01 9.56
CA ARG A 324 -7.28 -7.57 10.92
C ARG A 324 -8.10 -6.71 11.90
N PRO A 325 -8.87 -7.31 12.82
CA PRO A 325 -9.60 -6.55 13.82
C PRO A 325 -8.66 -5.70 14.69
N VAL A 326 -9.05 -4.44 14.89
CA VAL A 326 -8.37 -3.48 15.76
C VAL A 326 -8.99 -3.56 17.14
N PHE A 327 -8.19 -4.03 18.08
CA PHE A 327 -8.54 -4.09 19.49
C PHE A 327 -8.04 -2.86 20.23
N MET A 328 -8.70 -2.53 21.34
CA MET A 328 -8.23 -1.52 22.29
C MET A 328 -8.11 -2.11 23.68
N THR A 329 -7.08 -1.69 24.42
CA THR A 329 -6.99 -1.92 25.87
C THR A 329 -6.66 -0.62 26.57
N ARG A 330 -7.45 -0.28 27.59
CA ARG A 330 -7.31 0.96 28.35
C ARG A 330 -6.44 0.79 29.59
N ASN A 331 -5.82 1.90 29.99
CA ASN A 331 -5.11 2.05 31.27
C ASN A 331 -4.02 0.98 31.49
N VAL A 332 -3.25 0.68 30.44
CA VAL A 332 -2.06 -0.18 30.54
C VAL A 332 -0.86 0.63 31.03
N THR A 333 0.07 -0.01 31.71
CA THR A 333 1.30 0.64 32.19
C THR A 333 2.48 0.24 31.32
N ILE A 334 3.34 1.18 30.93
CA ILE A 334 4.57 0.88 30.19
C ILE A 334 5.52 0.08 31.10
N ALA A 335 5.82 -1.14 30.68
CA ALA A 335 6.77 -2.03 31.33
C ALA A 335 8.14 -1.92 30.65
N GLY A 336 9.14 -1.46 31.42
CA GLY A 336 10.50 -1.25 30.92
C GLY A 336 10.66 0.05 30.13
N TYR A 337 11.64 0.08 29.22
CA TYR A 337 11.94 1.25 28.39
C TYR A 337 11.55 0.97 26.94
N PRO A 338 10.64 1.75 26.35
CA PRO A 338 10.41 1.72 24.91
C PRO A 338 11.68 2.06 24.14
N TYR A 339 11.82 1.56 22.92
CA TYR A 339 12.97 1.84 22.06
C TYR A 339 12.59 1.77 20.59
N ASN A 340 13.40 2.40 19.73
CA ASN A 340 13.23 2.32 18.29
C ASN A 340 13.94 1.09 17.70
N VAL A 341 13.27 0.44 16.75
CA VAL A 341 13.79 -0.65 15.93
C VAL A 341 13.83 -0.19 14.48
N GLY A 342 14.91 -0.54 13.77
CA GLY A 342 15.08 -0.13 12.38
C GLY A 342 15.15 1.39 12.25
N ARG A 343 14.40 1.95 11.27
CA ARG A 343 14.44 3.38 10.97
C ARG A 343 13.50 4.22 11.86
N ASN A 344 12.24 3.81 12.00
CA ASN A 344 11.23 4.57 12.74
C ASN A 344 10.13 3.66 13.33
N HIS A 345 10.48 2.53 13.96
CA HIS A 345 9.48 1.62 14.53
C HIS A 345 9.58 1.61 16.05
N LEU A 346 8.47 1.83 16.75
CA LEU A 346 8.39 1.83 18.20
C LEU A 346 8.21 0.40 18.72
N LYS A 347 9.15 -0.09 19.52
CA LYS A 347 8.96 -1.29 20.32
C LYS A 347 8.67 -0.90 21.76
N LEU A 348 7.59 -1.44 22.31
CA LEU A 348 7.22 -1.20 23.71
C LEU A 348 6.57 -2.45 24.32
N LYS A 349 6.75 -2.61 25.62
CA LYS A 349 6.09 -3.65 26.42
C LYS A 349 5.17 -2.97 27.41
N VAL A 350 3.97 -3.50 27.59
CA VAL A 350 3.00 -3.00 28.58
C VAL A 350 2.64 -4.10 29.57
N VAL A 351 2.11 -3.67 30.71
CA VAL A 351 1.56 -4.55 31.74
C VAL A 351 0.22 -4.01 32.23
N LYS A 352 -0.72 -4.93 32.46
CA LYS A 352 -1.99 -4.70 33.16
C LYS A 352 -2.35 -5.97 33.92
N ASP A 353 -2.74 -5.83 35.17
CA ASP A 353 -3.14 -6.94 36.06
C ASP A 353 -2.13 -8.11 36.09
N GLY A 354 -0.83 -7.79 36.05
CA GLY A 354 0.27 -8.76 36.07
C GLY A 354 0.59 -9.43 34.73
N ILE A 355 -0.18 -9.15 33.67
CA ILE A 355 0.00 -9.73 32.34
C ILE A 355 0.80 -8.76 31.47
N TYR A 356 1.88 -9.28 30.87
CA TYR A 356 2.76 -8.53 29.99
C TYR A 356 2.39 -8.75 28.53
N PHE A 357 2.45 -7.70 27.73
CA PHE A 357 2.16 -7.76 26.31
C PHE A 357 3.18 -6.96 25.49
N ASP A 358 3.72 -7.59 24.45
CA ASP A 358 4.70 -7.01 23.53
C ASP A 358 4.00 -6.34 22.36
N LEU A 359 4.40 -5.11 22.04
CA LEU A 359 3.86 -4.29 20.97
C LEU A 359 4.95 -3.83 20.00
N ILE A 360 4.61 -3.74 18.71
CA ILE A 360 5.42 -3.08 17.69
C ILE A 360 4.56 -2.09 16.90
N GLY A 361 4.98 -0.83 16.86
CA GLY A 361 4.35 0.25 16.10
C GLY A 361 5.22 0.66 14.92
N TYR A 362 4.80 0.32 13.70
CA TYR A 362 5.50 0.77 12.49
C TYR A 362 5.25 2.26 12.26
N ASN A 363 6.31 3.01 11.98
CA ASN A 363 6.29 4.48 11.79
C ASN A 363 5.80 5.26 13.03
N LEU A 364 5.88 4.68 14.23
CA LEU A 364 5.49 5.32 15.49
C LEU A 364 6.69 5.69 16.37
N GLY A 365 7.92 5.64 15.86
CA GLY A 365 9.13 5.93 16.65
C GLY A 365 9.22 7.38 17.15
N ASP A 366 8.50 8.30 16.52
CA ASP A 366 8.41 9.72 16.94
C ASP A 366 7.67 9.91 18.28
N TYR A 367 6.90 8.90 18.73
CA TYR A 367 6.31 8.90 20.07
C TYR A 367 7.32 8.62 21.17
N LEU A 368 8.48 8.04 20.85
CA LEU A 368 9.46 7.59 21.85
C LEU A 368 9.84 8.67 22.88
N PRO A 369 10.10 9.95 22.51
CA PRO A 369 10.43 11.00 23.49
C PRO A 369 9.30 11.34 24.47
N LEU A 370 8.05 11.00 24.12
CA LEU A 370 6.87 11.27 24.93
C LEU A 370 6.58 10.15 25.94
N LEU A 371 7.15 8.96 25.72
CA LEU A 371 6.87 7.78 26.53
C LEU A 371 7.85 7.66 27.70
N LYS A 372 7.32 7.42 28.89
CA LYS A 372 8.10 7.25 30.12
C LYS A 372 7.86 5.86 30.70
N LYS A 373 8.89 5.26 31.28
CA LYS A 373 8.73 4.04 32.09
C LYS A 373 7.66 4.28 33.17
N ASN A 374 6.78 3.32 33.38
CA ASN A 374 5.61 3.40 34.26
C ASN A 374 4.53 4.42 33.84
N GLY A 375 4.65 5.06 32.66
CA GLY A 375 3.59 5.88 32.11
C GLY A 375 2.35 5.05 31.77
N LYS A 376 1.18 5.66 31.85
CA LYS A 376 -0.10 5.01 31.54
C LYS A 376 -0.58 5.35 30.15
N LEU A 377 -1.07 4.34 29.43
CA LEU A 377 -1.54 4.47 28.06
C LEU A 377 -2.93 3.84 27.88
N ASN A 378 -3.69 4.32 26.90
CA ASN A 378 -4.60 3.46 26.14
C ASN A 378 -3.88 3.05 24.85
N ILE A 379 -4.06 1.81 24.42
CA ILE A 379 -3.41 1.25 23.22
C ILE A 379 -4.46 0.71 22.26
N ALA A 380 -4.27 0.93 20.97
CA ALA A 380 -5.05 0.31 19.91
C ALA A 380 -4.12 -0.52 19.01
N TYR A 381 -4.46 -1.78 18.74
CA TYR A 381 -3.55 -2.74 18.10
C TYR A 381 -4.29 -3.86 17.37
N THR A 382 -3.65 -4.44 16.37
CA THR A 382 -4.08 -5.72 15.78
C THR A 382 -3.24 -6.85 16.35
N LEU A 383 -3.79 -8.06 16.48
CA LEU A 383 -3.05 -9.23 16.94
C LEU A 383 -2.38 -9.96 15.77
N GLU A 384 -1.15 -10.42 15.99
CA GLU A 384 -0.40 -11.25 15.04
C GLU A 384 0.51 -12.25 15.76
N TYR A 385 0.84 -13.33 15.06
CA TYR A 385 1.85 -14.28 15.50
C TYR A 385 3.25 -13.74 15.17
N ASN A 386 4.06 -13.51 16.19
CA ASN A 386 5.47 -13.24 16.05
C ASN A 386 6.27 -14.55 16.10
N ARG A 387 6.96 -14.86 14.99
CA ARG A 387 7.79 -16.05 14.82
C ARG A 387 9.26 -15.66 14.92
N PHE A 388 9.93 -16.07 16.00
CA PHE A 388 11.37 -15.87 16.16
C PHE A 388 12.05 -17.22 16.39
N GLY A 389 12.75 -17.72 15.37
CA GLY A 389 13.26 -19.09 15.36
C GLY A 389 12.12 -20.10 15.46
N ASN A 390 12.18 -20.98 16.47
CA ASN A 390 11.13 -21.96 16.77
C ASN A 390 10.05 -21.43 17.74
N ASN A 391 10.19 -20.21 18.26
CA ASN A 391 9.25 -19.66 19.22
C ASN A 391 8.13 -18.91 18.50
N LEU A 392 6.90 -19.32 18.80
CA LEU A 392 5.67 -18.66 18.37
C LEU A 392 5.11 -17.89 19.57
N THR A 393 4.99 -16.57 19.44
CA THR A 393 4.48 -15.68 20.49
C THR A 393 3.40 -14.77 19.92
N ILE A 394 2.44 -14.36 20.74
CA ILE A 394 1.45 -13.36 20.33
C ILE A 394 2.07 -11.97 20.52
N GLN A 395 1.92 -11.11 19.52
CA GLN A 395 2.36 -9.73 19.54
C GLN A 395 1.26 -8.82 19.04
N GLY A 396 1.18 -7.61 19.61
CA GLY A 396 0.32 -6.57 19.08
C GLY A 396 1.06 -5.69 18.09
N LYS A 397 0.50 -5.52 16.90
CA LYS A 397 0.91 -4.48 15.96
C LYS A 397 0.16 -3.21 16.30
N LEU A 398 0.84 -2.31 17.01
CA LEU A 398 0.30 -1.06 17.51
C LEU A 398 -0.11 -0.16 16.35
N LYS A 399 -1.37 0.30 16.40
CA LYS A 399 -1.97 1.23 15.43
C LYS A 399 -1.93 2.65 15.94
N ASP A 400 -2.23 2.83 17.23
CA ASP A 400 -2.19 4.14 17.88
C ASP A 400 -2.06 3.98 19.41
N LEU A 401 -1.66 5.06 20.07
CA LEU A 401 -1.58 5.13 21.53
C LEU A 401 -2.08 6.49 22.04
N GLN A 402 -2.71 6.47 23.20
CA GLN A 402 -3.09 7.68 23.93
C GLN A 402 -2.33 7.72 25.24
N ILE A 403 -1.49 8.74 25.43
CA ILE A 403 -0.82 8.98 26.70
C ILE A 403 -1.82 9.56 27.69
N LEU A 404 -2.01 8.87 28.81
CA LEU A 404 -2.84 9.36 29.89
C LEU A 404 -2.00 10.35 30.72
N LYS A 405 -2.51 11.57 30.89
CA LYS A 405 -1.92 12.51 31.84
C LYS A 405 -2.32 12.05 33.24
N ASP A 406 -1.35 12.06 34.15
CA ASP A 406 -1.57 11.81 35.57
C ASP A 406 -2.54 12.82 36.19
#